data_AF-A0A537I3Y4-F1
#
_entry.id   AF-A0A537I3Y4-F1
#
_cell.length_a   1.000
_cell.length_b   1.000
_cell.length_c   1.000
_cell.angle_alpha   90.00
_cell.angle_beta   90.00
_cell.angle_gamma   90.00
#
_symmetry.space_group_name_H-M   'P 1'
#
loop_
_entity.id
_entity.type
_entity.pdbx_description
1 polymer ?
#
loop_
_entity_poly.entity_id
_entity_poly.type
_entity_poly.pdbx_seq_one_letter_code
_entity_poly.pdbx_strand_id
1 'polypeptide(L)'
;MTKHKYLQELDHSNFEIVNGEPDIRGWDVRYGNGEKIGSVEELILDTKAKKIRYMVVDLDENELRLEHRKVFIPIGFAELDDLHDDVLIPNVSVDQLTQLPDYKRNALTPELERSIASVFGRKVRVEPAATIERGERKSARSITDDDIDPDFYSHDHYKDNLFKNRSQQTRRPSLHESEYDEGLRLLQKRNENEKIDTSDLTDAEREKLLKYRKELYRQRRYKNESV
;
A
#
# COMPACT_ATOMS: atom_id res chain seq x y z
N MET A 1 -18.40 -18.48 -20.79
CA MET A 1 -18.06 -17.07 -21.05
C MET A 1 -17.18 -16.61 -19.92
N THR A 2 -15.93 -16.27 -20.21
CA THR A 2 -14.93 -15.83 -19.23
C THR A 2 -15.44 -14.53 -18.62
N LYS A 3 -15.84 -14.58 -17.34
CA LYS A 3 -16.24 -13.40 -16.57
C LYS A 3 -14.98 -12.56 -16.42
N HIS A 4 -14.79 -11.56 -17.29
CA HIS A 4 -13.61 -10.70 -17.24
C HIS A 4 -13.67 -9.87 -15.97
N LYS A 5 -13.14 -10.42 -14.87
CA LYS A 5 -12.84 -9.64 -13.67
C LYS A 5 -11.91 -8.52 -14.10
N TYR A 6 -12.40 -7.30 -14.07
CA TYR A 6 -11.61 -6.13 -14.43
C TYR A 6 -10.52 -5.86 -13.39
N LEU A 7 -10.73 -6.27 -12.14
CA LEU A 7 -9.70 -6.30 -11.10
C LEU A 7 -8.81 -7.54 -11.22
N GLN A 8 -7.50 -7.31 -11.25
CA GLN A 8 -6.46 -8.34 -11.26
C GLN A 8 -5.32 -7.93 -10.33
N GLU A 9 -4.59 -8.92 -9.83
CA GLU A 9 -3.31 -8.71 -9.18
C GLU A 9 -2.28 -8.24 -10.19
N LEU A 10 -1.41 -7.31 -9.79
CA LEU A 10 -0.43 -6.75 -10.70
C LEU A 10 0.55 -7.82 -11.19
N ASP A 11 1.08 -8.69 -10.31
CA ASP A 11 2.02 -9.77 -10.69
C ASP A 11 1.41 -10.82 -11.61
N HIS A 12 0.09 -10.93 -11.65
CA HIS A 12 -0.62 -11.91 -12.49
C HIS A 12 -1.30 -11.25 -13.68
N SER A 13 -0.86 -10.04 -14.02
CA SER A 13 -1.36 -9.24 -15.13
C SER A 13 -0.26 -9.02 -16.18
N ASN A 14 -0.63 -8.48 -17.34
CA ASN A 14 0.32 -8.05 -18.38
C ASN A 14 0.73 -6.58 -18.22
N PHE A 15 0.60 -6.03 -17.01
CA PHE A 15 0.88 -4.64 -16.70
C PHE A 15 2.03 -4.53 -15.72
N GLU A 16 2.75 -3.41 -15.80
CA GLU A 16 3.86 -3.07 -14.94
C GLU A 16 3.66 -1.66 -14.39
N ILE A 17 4.32 -1.35 -13.27
CA ILE A 17 4.39 0.02 -12.76
C ILE A 17 5.13 0.89 -13.79
N VAL A 18 4.64 2.11 -14.00
CA VAL A 18 5.23 3.04 -14.96
C VAL A 18 6.64 3.42 -14.50
N ASN A 19 7.59 3.47 -15.44
CA ASN A 19 8.95 3.91 -15.15
C ASN A 19 8.99 5.25 -14.42
N GLY A 20 9.66 5.26 -13.26
CA GLY A 20 9.81 6.45 -12.41
C GLY A 20 8.78 6.55 -11.28
N GLU A 21 7.75 5.69 -11.25
CA GLU A 21 6.90 5.49 -10.07
C GLU A 21 7.48 4.35 -9.22
N PRO A 22 7.49 4.48 -7.88
CA PRO A 22 7.97 3.42 -7.02
C PRO A 22 7.02 2.23 -7.04
N ASP A 23 7.58 1.03 -7.11
CA ASP A 23 6.86 -0.20 -6.82
C ASP A 23 6.89 -0.42 -5.31
N ILE A 24 5.75 -0.15 -4.66
CA ILE A 24 5.61 -0.16 -3.21
C ILE A 24 5.41 -1.56 -2.62
N ARG A 25 5.46 -2.62 -3.44
CA ARG A 25 5.36 -3.99 -2.95
C ARG A 25 6.59 -4.32 -2.12
N GLY A 26 6.36 -4.95 -0.96
CA GLY A 26 7.37 -5.22 0.06
C GLY A 26 7.67 -4.04 0.99
N TRP A 27 7.05 -2.87 0.79
CA TRP A 27 7.21 -1.73 1.70
C TRP A 27 6.44 -1.95 2.99
N ASP A 28 6.94 -1.37 4.09
CA ASP A 28 6.28 -1.42 5.38
C ASP A 28 5.07 -0.46 5.39
N VAL A 29 3.96 -0.91 5.96
CA VAL A 29 2.76 -0.07 6.14
C VAL A 29 2.74 0.42 7.57
N ARG A 30 2.62 1.75 7.76
CA ARG A 30 2.71 2.39 9.08
C ARG A 30 1.63 3.43 9.30
N TYR A 31 1.37 3.75 10.56
CA TYR A 31 0.67 4.96 10.93
C TYR A 31 1.60 6.18 10.90
N GLY A 32 1.03 7.39 10.89
CA GLY A 32 1.81 8.63 10.93
C GLY A 32 2.62 8.84 12.22
N ASN A 33 2.41 8.01 13.25
CA ASN A 33 3.22 7.98 14.48
C ASN A 33 4.38 6.95 14.41
N GLY A 34 4.55 6.24 13.30
CA GLY A 34 5.60 5.25 13.06
C GLY A 34 5.22 3.80 13.40
N GLU A 35 4.09 3.55 14.06
CA GLU A 35 3.66 2.20 14.44
C GLU A 35 3.45 1.32 13.19
N LYS A 36 4.06 0.13 13.18
CA LYS A 36 3.95 -0.82 12.06
C LYS A 36 2.61 -1.53 12.07
N ILE A 37 1.96 -1.53 10.91
CA ILE A 37 0.68 -2.18 10.64
C ILE A 37 0.88 -3.49 9.89
N GLY A 38 1.92 -3.58 9.06
CA GLY A 38 2.16 -4.72 8.20
C GLY A 38 3.09 -4.38 7.05
N SER A 39 2.94 -5.07 5.92
CA SER A 39 3.66 -4.80 4.67
C SER A 39 2.77 -4.95 3.45
N VAL A 40 3.06 -4.20 2.38
CA VAL A 40 2.34 -4.32 1.11
C VAL A 40 2.76 -5.62 0.41
N GLU A 41 1.84 -6.56 0.25
CA GLU A 41 2.07 -7.84 -0.42
C GLU A 41 1.83 -7.74 -1.93
N GLU A 42 0.78 -7.03 -2.34
CA GLU A 42 0.34 -6.98 -3.75
C GLU A 42 -0.46 -5.71 -4.04
N LEU A 43 -0.53 -5.32 -5.31
CA LEU A 43 -1.37 -4.24 -5.82
C LEU A 43 -2.47 -4.80 -6.71
N ILE A 44 -3.69 -4.28 -6.54
CA ILE A 44 -4.85 -4.68 -7.33
C ILE A 44 -5.12 -3.62 -8.39
N LEU A 45 -4.94 -4.03 -9.64
CA LEU A 45 -5.10 -3.25 -10.85
C LEU A 45 -6.51 -3.41 -11.43
N ASP A 46 -7.15 -2.29 -11.73
CA ASP A 46 -8.23 -2.22 -12.70
C ASP A 46 -7.65 -2.24 -14.11
N THR A 47 -7.78 -3.37 -14.80
CA THR A 47 -7.25 -3.62 -16.15
C THR A 47 -7.95 -2.80 -17.24
N LYS A 48 -9.19 -2.35 -17.00
CA LYS A 48 -9.92 -1.49 -17.96
C LYS A 48 -9.40 -0.06 -17.86
N ALA A 49 -9.31 0.48 -16.64
CA ALA A 49 -8.85 1.85 -16.40
C ALA A 49 -7.32 1.99 -16.38
N LYS A 50 -6.59 0.87 -16.28
CA LYS A 50 -5.13 0.81 -16.06
C LYS A 50 -4.70 1.60 -14.83
N LYS A 51 -5.40 1.39 -13.71
CA LYS A 51 -5.18 2.09 -12.44
C LYS A 51 -5.15 1.13 -11.28
N ILE A 52 -4.16 1.29 -10.39
CA ILE A 52 -4.15 0.63 -9.10
C ILE A 52 -5.32 1.17 -8.27
N ARG A 53 -6.09 0.27 -7.65
CA ARG A 53 -7.27 0.61 -6.84
C ARG A 53 -7.10 0.24 -5.38
N TYR A 54 -6.40 -0.86 -5.12
CA TYR A 54 -6.19 -1.38 -3.77
C TYR A 54 -4.75 -1.85 -3.62
N MET A 55 -4.28 -1.81 -2.38
CA MET A 55 -3.15 -2.61 -1.91
C MET A 55 -3.67 -3.77 -1.07
N VAL A 56 -3.02 -4.91 -1.20
CA VAL A 56 -3.15 -6.04 -0.29
C VAL A 56 -2.08 -5.86 0.76
N VAL A 57 -2.49 -5.65 2.00
CA VAL A 57 -1.58 -5.50 3.14
C VAL A 57 -1.60 -6.78 3.94
N ASP A 58 -0.43 -7.37 4.13
CA ASP A 58 -0.23 -8.43 5.10
C ASP A 58 -0.08 -7.79 6.49
N LEU A 59 -1.01 -8.09 7.39
CA LEU A 59 -1.01 -7.57 8.77
C LEU A 59 -0.08 -8.37 9.68
N ASP A 60 0.77 -9.25 9.15
CA ASP A 60 1.81 -9.90 9.91
C ASP A 60 2.84 -8.91 10.48
N GLU A 61 3.50 -9.29 11.58
CA GLU A 61 4.53 -8.48 12.25
C GLU A 61 4.06 -7.07 12.68
N ASN A 62 2.75 -6.90 12.90
CA ASN A 62 2.16 -5.64 13.31
C ASN A 62 2.35 -5.34 14.81
N GLU A 63 2.47 -4.06 15.16
CA GLU A 63 2.62 -3.58 16.55
C GLU A 63 1.26 -3.36 17.25
N LEU A 64 0.15 -3.54 16.52
CA LEU A 64 -1.21 -3.23 16.94
C LEU A 64 -1.97 -4.44 17.51
N ARG A 65 -1.33 -5.62 17.58
CA ARG A 65 -1.93 -6.90 17.98
C ARG A 65 -3.16 -7.28 17.14
N LEU A 66 -3.17 -6.90 15.87
CA LEU A 66 -4.16 -7.34 14.89
C LEU A 66 -3.97 -8.83 14.58
N GLU A 67 -5.04 -9.48 14.16
CA GLU A 67 -4.98 -10.85 13.64
C GLU A 67 -4.12 -10.90 12.37
N HIS A 68 -3.29 -11.94 12.30
CA HIS A 68 -2.40 -12.24 11.20
C HIS A 68 -3.21 -12.68 9.97
N ARG A 69 -3.42 -11.74 9.04
CA ARG A 69 -4.20 -11.94 7.81
C ARG A 69 -3.89 -10.85 6.81
N LYS A 70 -4.26 -11.12 5.55
CA LYS A 70 -4.16 -10.14 4.46
C LYS A 70 -5.47 -9.39 4.30
N VAL A 71 -5.41 -8.07 4.09
CA VAL A 71 -6.60 -7.21 3.91
C VAL A 71 -6.45 -6.29 2.70
N PHE A 72 -7.58 -5.82 2.17
CA PHE A 72 -7.60 -4.83 1.09
C PHE A 72 -7.71 -3.42 1.64
N ILE A 73 -6.76 -2.55 1.30
CA ILE A 73 -6.82 -1.12 1.61
C ILE A 73 -6.91 -0.34 0.30
N PRO A 74 -7.91 0.54 0.11
CA PRO A 74 -7.98 1.39 -1.06
C PRO A 74 -6.75 2.31 -1.18
N ILE A 75 -6.20 2.43 -2.39
CA ILE A 75 -4.92 3.12 -2.64
C ILE A 75 -4.95 4.60 -2.21
N GLY A 76 -6.12 5.24 -2.19
CA GLY A 76 -6.26 6.64 -1.83
C GLY A 76 -6.08 6.93 -0.34
N PHE A 77 -5.98 5.91 0.51
CA PHE A 77 -5.58 6.05 1.91
C PHE A 77 -4.07 6.12 2.11
N ALA A 78 -3.29 5.75 1.09
CA ALA A 78 -1.85 5.68 1.18
C ALA A 78 -1.19 7.02 0.89
N GLU A 79 -0.19 7.32 1.69
CA GLU A 79 0.77 8.39 1.49
C GLU A 79 2.17 7.76 1.47
N LEU A 80 2.99 8.10 0.48
CA LEU A 80 4.31 7.49 0.34
C LEU A 80 5.37 8.25 1.14
N ASP A 81 6.22 7.50 1.81
CA ASP A 81 7.51 7.96 2.30
C ASP A 81 8.63 7.22 1.55
N ASP A 82 8.91 7.71 0.34
CA ASP A 82 9.91 7.14 -0.58
C ASP A 82 11.33 7.13 0.01
N LEU A 83 11.61 7.91 1.06
CA LEU A 83 12.93 7.94 1.70
C LEU A 83 13.18 6.70 2.55
N HIS A 84 12.12 6.14 3.14
CA HIS A 84 12.17 5.01 4.06
C HIS A 84 11.59 3.73 3.49
N ASP A 85 11.11 3.76 2.23
CA ASP A 85 10.33 2.69 1.62
C ASP A 85 9.12 2.30 2.50
N ASP A 86 8.43 3.32 3.02
CA ASP A 86 7.26 3.19 3.90
C ASP A 86 5.99 3.72 3.21
N VAL A 87 4.87 3.05 3.50
CA VAL A 87 3.51 3.49 3.13
C VAL A 87 2.76 3.90 4.39
N LEU A 88 2.41 5.18 4.47
CA LEU A 88 1.66 5.74 5.59
C LEU A 88 0.15 5.69 5.31
N ILE A 89 -0.64 5.25 6.30
CA ILE A 89 -2.11 5.28 6.25
C ILE A 89 -2.72 6.08 7.42
N PRO A 90 -2.51 7.40 7.48
CA PRO A 90 -2.88 8.21 8.66
C PRO A 90 -4.39 8.31 8.90
N ASN A 91 -5.21 8.01 7.90
CA ASN A 91 -6.67 8.18 7.92
C ASN A 91 -7.44 6.85 7.99
N VAL A 92 -6.82 5.80 8.52
CA VAL A 92 -7.43 4.48 8.74
C VAL A 92 -7.41 4.18 10.24
N SER A 93 -8.50 3.65 10.79
CA SER A 93 -8.54 3.25 12.21
C SER A 93 -8.30 1.75 12.39
N VAL A 94 -7.86 1.35 13.60
CA VAL A 94 -7.72 -0.07 13.98
C VAL A 94 -9.03 -0.83 13.81
N ASP A 95 -10.17 -0.24 14.18
CA ASP A 95 -11.49 -0.85 14.02
C ASP A 95 -11.87 -1.06 12.55
N GLN A 96 -11.46 -0.16 11.66
CA GLN A 96 -11.62 -0.37 10.22
C GLN A 96 -10.76 -1.54 9.74
N LEU A 97 -9.49 -1.62 10.16
CA LEU A 97 -8.61 -2.72 9.79
C LEU A 97 -9.13 -4.09 10.25
N THR A 98 -9.77 -4.17 11.43
CA THR A 98 -10.38 -5.42 11.92
C THR A 98 -11.66 -5.78 11.19
N GLN A 99 -12.43 -4.80 10.71
CA GLN A 99 -13.66 -5.04 9.95
C GLN A 99 -13.45 -5.36 8.47
N LEU A 100 -12.25 -5.08 7.93
CA LEU A 100 -11.94 -5.42 6.54
C LEU A 100 -12.09 -6.93 6.28
N PRO A 101 -12.60 -7.32 5.10
CA PRO A 101 -12.66 -8.72 4.73
C PRO A 101 -11.27 -9.29 4.44
N ASP A 102 -11.08 -10.59 4.73
CA ASP A 102 -9.85 -11.30 4.38
C ASP A 102 -9.61 -11.27 2.87
N TYR A 103 -8.37 -11.03 2.50
CA TYR A 103 -7.92 -11.14 1.12
C TYR A 103 -7.96 -12.60 0.66
N LYS A 104 -8.67 -12.82 -0.44
CA LYS A 104 -8.70 -14.08 -1.18
C LYS A 104 -8.58 -13.75 -2.66
N ARG A 105 -7.50 -14.19 -3.31
CA ARG A 105 -7.23 -14.04 -4.75
C ARG A 105 -8.45 -14.28 -5.64
N ASN A 106 -9.19 -15.36 -5.36
CA ASN A 106 -10.34 -15.75 -6.18
C ASN A 106 -11.63 -14.96 -5.87
N ALA A 107 -11.61 -14.04 -4.90
CA ALA A 107 -12.78 -13.33 -4.39
C ALA A 107 -12.81 -11.82 -4.73
N LEU A 108 -12.07 -11.37 -5.76
CA LEU A 108 -12.25 -10.04 -6.34
C LEU A 108 -13.62 -9.95 -7.03
N THR A 109 -14.66 -9.59 -6.28
CA THR A 109 -16.04 -9.45 -6.77
C THR A 109 -16.64 -8.10 -6.37
N PRO A 110 -17.68 -7.62 -7.05
CA PRO A 110 -18.37 -6.39 -6.67
C PRO A 110 -18.86 -6.36 -5.21
N GLU A 111 -19.22 -7.51 -4.64
CA GLU A 111 -19.62 -7.64 -3.23
C GLU A 111 -18.48 -7.29 -2.27
N LEU A 112 -17.27 -7.78 -2.58
CA LEU A 112 -16.07 -7.48 -1.81
C LEU A 112 -15.81 -5.97 -1.81
N GLU A 113 -15.86 -5.34 -2.98
CA GLU A 113 -15.61 -3.90 -3.13
C GLU A 113 -16.61 -3.05 -2.36
N ARG A 114 -17.89 -3.45 -2.37
CA ARG A 114 -18.93 -2.80 -1.55
C ARG A 114 -18.71 -3.01 -0.06
N SER A 115 -18.28 -4.21 0.35
CA SER A 115 -17.93 -4.49 1.75
C SER A 115 -16.81 -3.57 2.22
N ILE A 116 -15.72 -3.48 1.45
CA ILE A 116 -14.59 -2.58 1.74
C ILE A 116 -15.07 -1.12 1.81
N ALA A 117 -15.83 -0.66 0.82
CA ALA A 117 -16.35 0.70 0.79
C ALA A 117 -17.23 1.02 2.03
N SER A 118 -18.04 0.06 2.47
CA SER A 118 -18.90 0.19 3.65
C SER A 118 -18.10 0.33 4.96
N VAL A 119 -16.98 -0.40 5.11
CA VAL A 119 -16.07 -0.26 6.27
C VAL A 119 -15.54 1.17 6.38
N PHE A 120 -15.25 1.80 5.24
CA PHE A 120 -14.83 3.20 5.18
C PHE A 120 -16.00 4.20 5.11
N GLY A 121 -17.20 3.80 5.53
CA GLY A 121 -18.36 4.68 5.68
C GLY A 121 -19.04 5.09 4.37
N ARG A 122 -18.67 4.52 3.22
CA ARG A 122 -19.35 4.79 1.95
C ARG A 122 -20.61 3.93 1.82
N LYS A 123 -21.76 4.59 1.69
CA LYS A 123 -23.01 3.94 1.28
C LYS A 123 -23.01 3.81 -0.24
N VAL A 124 -22.63 2.64 -0.74
CA VAL A 124 -22.76 2.34 -2.18
C VAL A 124 -24.23 2.13 -2.47
N ARG A 125 -24.83 2.98 -3.31
CA ARG A 125 -26.23 2.80 -3.73
C ARG A 125 -26.31 1.54 -4.57
N VAL A 126 -27.22 0.66 -4.17
CA VAL A 126 -27.68 -0.43 -5.02
C VAL A 126 -28.93 0.11 -5.69
N GLU A 127 -28.87 0.36 -7.00
CA GLU A 127 -30.11 0.46 -7.77
C GLU A 127 -30.83 -0.88 -7.60
N PRO A 128 -32.02 -0.92 -6.97
CA PRO A 128 -32.70 -2.18 -6.75
C PRO A 128 -32.92 -2.84 -8.11
N ALA A 129 -32.47 -4.09 -8.24
CA ALA A 129 -32.74 -4.90 -9.40
C ALA A 129 -34.26 -5.00 -9.55
N ALA A 130 -34.84 -4.14 -10.40
CA ALA A 130 -36.24 -4.04 -10.78
C ALA A 130 -37.25 -4.56 -9.75
N THR A 131 -37.99 -3.67 -9.09
CA THR A 131 -39.23 -4.01 -8.36
C THR A 131 -40.06 -5.00 -9.18
N ILE A 132 -40.08 -6.28 -8.76
CA ILE A 132 -40.97 -7.27 -9.36
C ILE A 132 -42.34 -7.05 -8.75
N GLU A 133 -43.27 -6.52 -9.53
CA GLU A 133 -44.68 -6.78 -9.29
C GLU A 133 -44.92 -8.30 -9.41
N ARG A 134 -45.33 -8.90 -8.29
CA ARG A 134 -46.08 -10.16 -8.19
C ARG A 134 -45.48 -11.38 -8.92
N GLY A 135 -44.78 -12.22 -8.14
CA GLY A 135 -45.13 -13.65 -8.13
C GLY A 135 -44.17 -14.67 -8.75
N GLU A 136 -42.94 -14.33 -9.13
CA GLU A 136 -41.98 -15.34 -9.62
C GLU A 136 -40.69 -15.36 -8.79
N ARG A 137 -40.40 -16.51 -8.18
CA ARG A 137 -39.09 -16.80 -7.57
C ARG A 137 -38.04 -16.88 -8.68
N LYS A 138 -37.42 -15.75 -9.03
CA LYS A 138 -36.21 -15.73 -9.86
C LYS A 138 -35.00 -15.83 -8.94
N SER A 139 -34.15 -16.82 -9.23
CA SER A 139 -32.83 -17.02 -8.63
C SER A 139 -32.11 -15.67 -8.50
N ALA A 140 -31.52 -15.40 -7.33
CA ALA A 140 -30.76 -14.19 -7.07
C ALA A 140 -29.85 -13.88 -8.28
N ARG A 141 -30.14 -12.78 -8.98
CA ARG A 141 -29.39 -12.37 -10.17
C ARG A 141 -27.92 -12.24 -9.77
N SER A 142 -27.02 -12.91 -10.49
CA SER A 142 -25.58 -12.77 -10.22
C SER A 142 -25.21 -11.33 -10.53
N ILE A 143 -24.76 -10.62 -9.50
CA ILE A 143 -24.24 -9.26 -9.64
C ILE A 143 -23.03 -9.34 -10.58
N THR A 144 -23.05 -8.53 -11.64
CA THR A 144 -21.99 -8.42 -12.63
C THR A 144 -21.14 -7.18 -12.36
N ASP A 145 -19.98 -7.10 -12.99
CA ASP A 145 -19.10 -5.92 -12.88
C ASP A 145 -19.78 -4.65 -13.42
N ASP A 146 -20.81 -4.80 -14.26
CA ASP A 146 -21.63 -3.69 -14.76
C ASP A 146 -22.59 -3.12 -13.70
N ASP A 147 -22.80 -3.82 -12.58
CA ASP A 147 -23.63 -3.35 -11.45
C ASP A 147 -22.86 -2.42 -10.50
N ILE A 148 -21.56 -2.19 -10.75
CA ILE A 148 -20.79 -1.19 -10.03
C ILE A 148 -21.08 0.17 -10.65
N ASP A 149 -21.54 1.10 -9.82
CA ASP A 149 -21.75 2.50 -10.20
C ASP A 149 -20.49 3.03 -10.93
N PRO A 150 -20.61 3.62 -12.14
CA PRO A 150 -19.48 4.22 -12.85
C PRO A 150 -18.67 5.20 -11.99
N ASP A 151 -19.33 5.85 -11.02
CA ASP A 151 -18.73 6.80 -10.09
C ASP A 151 -18.13 6.14 -8.84
N PHE A 152 -18.19 4.81 -8.71
CA PHE A 152 -17.64 4.11 -7.55
C PHE A 152 -16.17 4.47 -7.30
N TYR A 153 -15.37 4.51 -8.37
CA TYR A 153 -13.94 4.79 -8.34
C TYR A 153 -13.56 6.27 -8.49
N SER A 154 -14.54 7.16 -8.69
CA SER A 154 -14.29 8.60 -8.73
C SER A 154 -14.10 9.20 -7.33
N HIS A 155 -14.35 8.42 -6.28
CA HIS A 155 -14.16 8.81 -4.88
C HIS A 155 -12.68 8.87 -4.48
N ASP A 156 -12.35 9.74 -3.53
CA ASP A 156 -10.97 10.00 -3.11
C ASP A 156 -10.25 8.77 -2.52
N HIS A 157 -10.99 7.76 -2.06
CA HIS A 157 -10.43 6.50 -1.56
C HIS A 157 -9.71 5.69 -2.65
N TYR A 158 -9.99 5.95 -3.93
CA TYR A 158 -9.42 5.22 -5.07
C TYR A 158 -8.66 6.13 -6.02
N LYS A 159 -8.51 7.41 -5.67
CA LYS A 159 -7.64 8.30 -6.39
C LYS A 159 -6.23 8.03 -5.93
N ASP A 160 -5.35 7.87 -6.89
CA ASP A 160 -3.92 7.87 -6.65
C ASP A 160 -3.52 9.27 -6.16
N ASN A 161 -3.44 9.40 -4.85
CA ASN A 161 -3.00 10.61 -4.16
C ASN A 161 -1.54 10.48 -3.69
N LEU A 162 -0.85 9.40 -4.06
CA LEU A 162 0.48 9.02 -3.57
C LEU A 162 1.47 10.19 -3.66
N PHE A 163 1.37 11.00 -4.72
CA PHE A 163 2.31 12.08 -5.02
C PHE A 163 1.89 13.49 -4.56
N LYS A 164 0.68 13.68 -3.98
CA LYS A 164 0.24 15.02 -3.56
C LYS A 164 1.13 15.61 -2.46
N ASN A 165 1.71 14.77 -1.61
CA ASN A 165 2.52 15.19 -0.47
C ASN A 165 4.01 15.38 -0.78
N ARG A 166 4.51 14.98 -1.97
CA ARG A 166 5.89 15.23 -2.43
C ARG A 166 6.25 16.72 -2.42
N SER A 167 5.27 17.60 -2.61
CA SER A 167 5.46 19.05 -2.62
C SER A 167 5.49 19.70 -1.22
N GLN A 168 5.01 19.03 -0.18
CA GLN A 168 4.98 19.57 1.19
C GLN A 168 6.13 19.05 2.08
N GLN A 169 6.72 17.91 1.76
CA GLN A 169 7.79 17.29 2.55
C GLN A 169 9.12 18.07 2.52
N THR A 170 9.32 18.95 1.53
CA THR A 170 10.47 19.88 1.49
C THR A 170 10.40 21.01 2.55
N ARG A 171 9.36 21.05 3.40
CA ARG A 171 9.11 22.18 4.33
C ARG A 171 8.72 21.81 5.77
N ARG A 172 9.04 20.62 6.27
CA ARG A 172 8.92 20.33 7.71
C ARG A 172 10.31 20.28 8.36
N PRO A 173 10.63 21.16 9.34
CA PRO A 173 11.80 20.96 10.18
C PRO A 173 11.51 19.77 11.11
N SER A 174 12.31 18.70 11.01
CA SER A 174 12.18 17.50 11.83
C SER A 174 12.57 17.78 13.28
N LEU A 175 11.75 17.31 14.22
CA LEU A 175 12.10 17.15 15.62
C LEU A 175 12.74 15.76 15.76
N HIS A 176 14.00 15.73 16.20
CA HIS A 176 14.87 14.55 16.38
C HIS A 176 15.13 13.72 15.11
N GLU A 177 16.09 14.18 14.32
CA GLU A 177 16.76 13.38 13.29
C GLU A 177 17.52 12.24 13.99
N SER A 178 17.18 11.00 13.65
CA SER A 178 17.81 9.82 14.24
C SER A 178 19.22 9.63 13.65
N GLU A 179 20.14 8.98 14.37
CA GLU A 179 21.49 8.68 13.85
C GLU A 179 21.46 7.84 12.56
N TYR A 180 20.32 7.22 12.28
CA TYR A 180 20.02 6.47 11.05
C TYR A 180 19.77 7.40 9.86
N ASP A 181 19.00 8.48 10.05
CA ASP A 181 18.65 9.46 9.01
C ASP A 181 19.89 10.22 8.51
N GLU A 182 20.77 10.57 9.45
CA GLU A 182 22.05 11.23 9.17
C GLU A 182 22.98 10.29 8.35
N GLY A 183 22.95 8.99 8.64
CA GLY A 183 23.66 7.96 7.89
C GLY A 183 23.14 7.76 6.47
N LEU A 184 21.82 7.83 6.24
CA LEU A 184 21.20 7.74 4.92
C LEU A 184 21.57 8.94 4.03
N ARG A 185 21.57 10.14 4.60
CA ARG A 185 21.88 11.38 3.87
C ARG A 185 23.30 11.39 3.31
N LEU A 186 24.26 10.84 4.05
CA LEU A 186 25.65 10.66 3.59
C LEU A 186 25.75 9.69 2.40
N LEU A 187 24.84 8.72 2.30
CA LEU A 187 24.78 7.73 1.22
C LEU A 187 24.04 8.24 -0.02
N GLN A 188 23.00 9.05 0.12
CA GLN A 188 22.34 9.71 -1.01
C GLN A 188 23.29 10.65 -1.75
N LYS A 189 24.12 11.41 -1.02
CA LYS A 189 25.20 12.22 -1.62
C LYS A 189 26.20 11.40 -2.46
N ARG A 190 26.35 10.10 -2.18
CA ARG A 190 27.24 9.20 -2.93
C ARG A 190 26.65 8.75 -4.27
N ASN A 191 25.32 8.60 -4.36
CA ASN A 191 24.66 8.16 -5.60
C ASN A 191 24.54 9.29 -6.64
N GLU A 192 24.71 10.55 -6.23
CA GLU A 192 24.69 11.73 -7.10
C GLU A 192 26.07 12.09 -7.72
N ASN A 193 27.04 11.17 -7.76
CA ASN A 193 28.38 11.37 -8.33
C ASN A 193 29.30 12.39 -7.62
N GLU A 194 28.97 12.89 -6.43
CA GLU A 194 29.96 13.57 -5.59
C GLU A 194 30.79 12.54 -4.83
N LYS A 195 32.07 12.41 -5.18
CA LYS A 195 33.06 11.70 -4.36
C LYS A 195 33.21 12.49 -3.06
N ILE A 196 32.47 12.10 -2.02
CA ILE A 196 32.73 12.60 -0.68
C ILE A 196 34.10 12.08 -0.26
N ASP A 197 35.05 13.00 -0.06
CA ASP A 197 36.31 12.67 0.57
C ASP A 197 36.02 12.27 2.02
N THR A 198 36.20 11.00 2.32
CA THR A 198 35.99 10.47 3.68
C THR A 198 36.98 11.08 4.68
N SER A 199 38.01 11.81 4.22
CA SER A 199 38.92 12.61 5.06
C SER A 199 38.18 13.55 6.01
N ASP A 200 37.03 14.07 5.60
CA ASP A 200 36.30 15.12 6.32
C ASP A 200 35.33 14.58 7.37
N LEU A 201 35.18 13.25 7.44
CA LEU A 201 34.37 12.59 8.46
C LEU A 201 35.14 12.54 9.77
N THR A 202 34.48 13.05 10.82
CA THR A 202 34.93 12.90 12.21
C THR A 202 35.00 11.42 12.60
N ASP A 203 35.80 11.10 13.61
CA ASP A 203 35.96 9.71 14.07
C ASP A 203 34.64 9.09 14.53
N ALA A 204 33.73 9.90 15.07
CA ALA A 204 32.38 9.46 15.47
C ALA A 204 31.52 9.07 14.25
N GLU A 205 31.55 9.85 13.17
CA GLU A 205 30.81 9.55 11.94
C GLU A 205 31.37 8.30 11.24
N ARG A 206 32.70 8.12 11.29
CA ARG A 206 33.36 6.90 10.77
C ARG A 206 32.96 5.65 11.55
N GLU A 207 32.90 5.73 12.88
CA GLU A 207 32.50 4.60 13.72
C GLU A 207 31.04 4.22 13.47
N LYS A 208 30.16 5.22 13.32
CA LYS A 208 28.72 5.02 13.01
C LYS A 208 28.53 4.37 11.64
N LEU A 209 29.23 4.85 10.61
CA LEU A 209 29.22 4.25 9.27
C LEU A 209 29.71 2.79 9.29
N LEU A 210 30.71 2.48 10.13
CA LEU A 210 31.21 1.12 10.29
C LEU A 210 30.21 0.19 10.98
N LYS A 211 29.49 0.66 12.00
CA LYS A 211 28.42 -0.11 12.66
C LYS A 211 27.29 -0.42 11.68
N TYR A 212 26.85 0.57 10.91
CA TYR A 212 25.83 0.38 9.88
C TYR A 212 26.25 -0.62 8.79
N ARG A 213 27.49 -0.50 8.27
CA ARG A 213 28.01 -1.49 7.30
C ARG A 213 28.01 -2.91 7.88
N LYS A 214 28.38 -3.08 9.15
CA LYS A 214 28.35 -4.40 9.81
C LYS A 214 26.94 -4.98 9.89
N GLU A 215 25.93 -4.15 10.14
CA GLU A 215 24.53 -4.59 10.22
C GLU A 215 23.97 -4.98 8.84
N LEU A 216 24.27 -4.20 7.80
CA LEU A 216 23.95 -4.57 6.41
C LEU A 216 24.59 -5.90 5.99
N TYR A 217 25.84 -6.15 6.41
CA TYR A 217 26.51 -7.43 6.17
C TYR A 217 25.86 -8.59 6.93
N ARG A 218 25.34 -8.37 8.14
CA ARG A 218 24.58 -9.41 8.88
C ARG A 218 23.29 -9.75 8.18
N GLN A 219 22.47 -8.76 7.83
CA GLN A 219 21.16 -8.98 7.20
C GLN A 219 21.29 -9.68 5.85
N ARG A 220 22.31 -9.31 5.04
CA ARG A 220 22.60 -10.02 3.78
C ARG A 220 23.08 -11.45 3.99
N ARG A 221 23.77 -11.73 5.10
CA ARG A 221 24.25 -13.08 5.42
C ARG A 221 23.09 -13.99 5.86
N TYR A 222 22.15 -13.49 6.65
CA TYR A 222 20.93 -14.23 7.01
C TYR A 222 20.08 -14.60 5.79
N LYS A 223 19.98 -13.69 4.80
CA LYS A 223 19.25 -13.94 3.55
C LYS A 223 19.92 -14.97 2.64
N ASN A 224 21.23 -15.20 2.78
CA ASN A 224 22.00 -16.16 1.97
C ASN A 224 22.25 -17.51 2.64
N GLU A 225 22.08 -17.63 3.96
CA GLU A 225 22.23 -18.90 4.71
C GLU A 225 20.89 -19.66 4.87
N SER A 226 19.79 -19.10 4.37
CA SER A 226 18.44 -19.67 4.41
C SER A 226 18.04 -20.36 3.08
N VAL A 227 19.01 -20.77 2.26
CA VAL A 227 18.83 -21.52 0.99
C VAL A 227 19.53 -22.87 1.09
#